data_AF-A0A3L7P299-F1
#
_entry.id   AF-A0A3L7P299-F1
#
_cell.length_a   1.000
_cell.length_b   1.000
_cell.length_c   1.000
_cell.angle_alpha   90.00
_cell.angle_beta   90.00
_cell.angle_gamma   90.00
#
_symmetry.space_group_name_H-M   'P 1'
#
loop_
_entity.id
_entity.type
_entity.pdbx_description
1 polymer ?
#
loop_
_entity_poly.entity_id
_entity_poly.type
_entity_poly.pdbx_seq_one_letter_code
_entity_poly.pdbx_strand_id
1 'polypeptide(L)'
;MVDVTVRDEPAWPNEASLHEFLRGRSILGVIYGIDFASLIERLRQNAAEKNRKDLVMLRESDNSMMAISSGNEMFLEITKRRAMGLPDFQSLPAETKSISESLTVAASTGALSTRSNDHLYSCSDAVAQGEGSAAQLDGSHWELLERGLRQRFAAVRACLDEIFCRQNIPSYLREFGFIEAQIKSLFGTVLNNSQPNAGWTWFGSTDVHLSSSGQLTVLDHNFSLPTGLDLLSSMIEARISELSSRPLLSLPAIENSTGVTVVLMPGFYSAAGRGNDFICRSLNAYPAKSADLSIRGDGVFVHAGAERLRVSTIVRRIDDDLLDPNCLRPDSLVGVPGLVRAWKNGLVNVLSPPGSCLANCRTFGKLIPRMIRELLGEEPLLESASVLECDDSAVLKHVMANLKDYAIRTNDPLHPARPFFGRNGMSVEFADLLTRLRKNPAAYVARPLLPEGSQLGLNLRLFANHGEDFHLIPAAIGRRCQPDGGASLSIGTGEEIIPVL
;
A
#
# COMPACT_ATOMS: atom_id res chain seq x y z
N MET A 1 -13.24 30.03 36.85
CA MET A 1 -14.52 29.34 36.59
C MET A 1 -15.17 30.01 35.41
N VAL A 2 -15.11 29.38 34.25
CA VAL A 2 -15.94 29.72 33.08
C VAL A 2 -16.52 28.39 32.63
N ASP A 3 -17.84 28.27 32.78
CA ASP A 3 -18.66 27.13 32.37
C ASP A 3 -18.59 26.93 30.86
N VAL A 4 -18.36 25.68 30.43
CA VAL A 4 -18.51 25.27 29.03
C VAL A 4 -19.79 24.45 28.95
N THR A 5 -20.85 25.06 28.41
CA THR A 5 -22.07 24.37 27.99
C THR A 5 -21.84 23.74 26.62
N VAL A 6 -22.11 22.44 26.52
CA VAL A 6 -22.09 21.65 25.27
C VAL A 6 -23.18 22.21 24.34
N ARG A 7 -22.81 22.60 23.12
CA ARG A 7 -23.75 22.94 22.03
C ARG A 7 -23.97 21.73 21.11
N ASP A 8 -25.22 21.62 20.69
CA ASP A 8 -25.90 20.52 20.00
C ASP A 8 -25.20 19.92 18.76
N GLU A 9 -25.43 18.62 18.56
CA GLU A 9 -25.10 17.81 17.38
C GLU A 9 -25.81 18.33 16.11
N PRO A 10 -25.22 18.18 14.89
CA PRO A 10 -25.93 18.48 13.66
C PRO A 10 -27.03 17.44 13.39
N ALA A 11 -28.30 17.85 13.47
CA ALA A 11 -29.45 17.02 13.15
C ALA A 11 -29.41 16.56 11.68
N TRP A 12 -29.65 15.25 11.46
CA TRP A 12 -29.91 14.67 10.14
C TRP A 12 -31.11 15.36 9.46
N PRO A 13 -31.13 15.50 8.12
CA PRO A 13 -32.27 16.12 7.44
C PRO A 13 -33.53 15.25 7.60
N ASN A 14 -34.65 15.89 7.98
CA ASN A 14 -35.93 15.22 8.11
C ASN A 14 -36.53 14.82 6.75
N GLU A 15 -37.52 13.92 6.76
CA GLU A 15 -38.14 13.30 5.59
C GLU A 15 -38.73 14.31 4.58
N ALA A 16 -39.18 15.48 5.05
CA ALA A 16 -39.67 16.58 4.22
C ALA A 16 -38.55 17.26 3.41
N SER A 17 -37.36 17.41 4.01
CA SER A 17 -36.19 18.01 3.38
C SER A 17 -35.62 17.12 2.26
N LEU A 18 -35.70 15.79 2.44
CA LEU A 18 -35.32 14.81 1.40
C LEU A 18 -36.30 14.86 0.21
N HIS A 19 -37.58 15.04 0.48
CA HIS A 19 -38.63 15.17 -0.54
C HIS A 19 -38.50 16.45 -1.37
N GLU A 20 -38.10 17.56 -0.74
CA GLU A 20 -37.90 18.85 -1.39
C GLU A 20 -36.60 18.87 -2.22
N PHE A 21 -35.52 18.24 -1.72
CA PHE A 21 -34.26 18.04 -2.44
C PHE A 21 -34.43 17.25 -3.76
N LEU A 22 -35.38 16.31 -3.81
CA LEU A 22 -35.59 15.42 -4.96
C LEU A 22 -36.62 15.94 -5.98
N ARG A 23 -37.49 16.88 -5.63
CA ARG A 23 -38.44 17.50 -6.59
C ARG A 23 -37.75 18.37 -7.65
N GLY A 24 -36.53 18.85 -7.39
CA GLY A 24 -35.84 19.83 -8.22
C GLY A 24 -35.13 19.31 -9.48
N ARG A 25 -35.10 18.00 -9.77
CA ARG A 25 -34.37 17.46 -10.94
C ARG A 25 -35.14 16.33 -11.67
N SER A 26 -36.26 16.69 -12.27
CA SER A 26 -37.03 15.83 -13.21
C SER A 26 -36.40 15.69 -14.61
N ILE A 27 -35.24 16.29 -14.88
CA ILE A 27 -34.58 16.22 -16.19
C ILE A 27 -33.82 14.90 -16.41
N LEU A 28 -33.36 14.24 -15.34
CA LEU A 28 -32.49 13.06 -15.43
C LEU A 28 -33.21 11.73 -15.69
N GLY A 29 -34.51 11.62 -15.34
CA GLY A 29 -35.33 10.45 -15.66
C GLY A 29 -35.56 10.30 -17.17
N VAL A 30 -35.63 11.42 -17.88
CA VAL A 30 -35.79 11.47 -19.35
C VAL A 30 -34.49 11.10 -20.09
N ILE A 31 -33.32 11.40 -19.51
CA ILE A 31 -32.01 11.18 -20.17
C ILE A 31 -31.53 9.72 -20.03
N TYR A 32 -31.80 9.06 -18.89
CA TYR A 32 -31.22 7.74 -18.59
C TYR A 32 -32.22 6.58 -18.51
N GLY A 33 -33.53 6.82 -18.69
CA GLY A 33 -34.55 5.76 -18.73
C GLY A 33 -34.67 4.94 -17.44
N ILE A 34 -34.35 5.54 -16.29
CA ILE A 34 -34.38 4.89 -14.97
C ILE A 34 -35.72 5.22 -14.30
N ASP A 35 -36.54 4.21 -14.02
CA ASP A 35 -37.77 4.34 -13.23
C ASP A 35 -37.45 4.47 -11.74
N PHE A 36 -37.38 5.72 -11.28
CA PHE A 36 -37.08 6.07 -9.89
C PHE A 36 -38.19 5.66 -8.91
N ALA A 37 -39.44 5.46 -9.35
CA ALA A 37 -40.52 5.06 -8.44
C ALA A 37 -40.32 3.62 -7.96
N SER A 38 -40.00 2.71 -8.89
CA SER A 38 -39.64 1.32 -8.60
C SER A 38 -38.34 1.19 -7.78
N LEU A 39 -37.38 2.10 -7.93
CA LEU A 39 -36.16 2.13 -7.12
C LEU A 39 -36.45 2.53 -5.67
N ILE A 40 -37.31 3.53 -5.45
CA ILE A 40 -37.69 4.01 -4.12
C ILE A 40 -38.47 2.94 -3.35
N GLU A 41 -39.37 2.21 -4.02
CA GLU A 41 -40.15 1.16 -3.39
C GLU A 41 -39.28 -0.02 -2.91
N ARG A 42 -38.24 -0.39 -3.68
CA ARG A 42 -37.25 -1.40 -3.28
C ARG A 42 -36.37 -0.95 -2.10
N LEU A 43 -35.98 0.32 -2.08
CA LEU A 43 -35.19 0.88 -0.97
C LEU A 43 -36.00 0.91 0.34
N ARG A 44 -37.30 1.20 0.26
CA ARG A 44 -38.23 1.13 1.41
C ARG A 44 -38.36 -0.30 1.95
N GLN A 45 -38.46 -1.30 1.08
CA GLN A 45 -38.56 -2.71 1.48
C GLN A 45 -37.28 -3.19 2.18
N ASN A 46 -36.08 -2.83 1.68
CA ASN A 46 -34.80 -3.23 2.26
C ASN A 46 -34.49 -2.55 3.61
N ALA A 47 -34.98 -1.33 3.84
CA ALA A 47 -34.79 -0.62 5.10
C ALA A 47 -35.56 -1.26 6.28
N ALA A 48 -36.68 -1.94 6.00
CA ALA A 48 -37.48 -2.61 7.02
C ALA A 48 -36.84 -3.91 7.55
N GLU A 49 -36.02 -4.60 6.74
CA GLU A 49 -35.35 -5.85 7.13
C GLU A 49 -34.06 -5.65 7.94
N LYS A 50 -33.39 -4.50 7.79
CA LYS A 50 -32.04 -4.27 8.34
C LYS A 50 -32.00 -3.78 9.80
N ASN A 51 -33.10 -3.18 10.28
CA ASN A 51 -33.19 -2.57 11.61
C ASN A 51 -33.12 -3.53 12.82
N ARG A 52 -32.87 -4.84 12.60
CA ARG A 52 -32.73 -5.83 13.69
C ARG A 52 -31.30 -6.34 13.89
N LYS A 53 -30.33 -5.99 13.02
CA LYS A 53 -28.93 -6.47 13.10
C LYS A 53 -27.88 -5.38 13.41
N ASP A 54 -28.18 -4.11 13.22
CA ASP A 54 -27.17 -3.04 13.24
C ASP A 54 -26.94 -2.38 14.64
N LEU A 55 -27.49 -2.94 15.72
CA LEU A 55 -27.27 -2.43 17.10
C LEU A 55 -25.94 -2.88 17.76
N VAL A 56 -25.00 -3.46 17.01
CA VAL A 56 -23.71 -3.98 17.54
C VAL A 56 -22.46 -3.23 17.05
N MET A 57 -22.56 -2.28 16.11
CA MET A 57 -21.38 -1.59 15.55
C MET A 57 -21.25 -0.14 16.01
N LEU A 58 -20.93 0.05 17.29
CA LEU A 58 -20.42 1.30 17.86
C LEU A 58 -19.43 1.00 19.01
N ARG A 59 -18.33 0.29 18.72
CA ARG A 59 -17.12 0.25 19.56
C ARG A 59 -15.88 -0.11 18.74
N GLU A 60 -15.31 0.87 18.04
CA GLU A 60 -13.91 0.83 17.60
C GLU A 60 -13.27 2.20 17.84
N SER A 61 -13.11 2.56 19.10
CA SER A 61 -12.25 3.67 19.55
C SER A 61 -11.33 3.29 20.73
N ASP A 62 -11.29 2.01 21.12
CA ASP A 62 -10.60 1.58 22.36
C ASP A 62 -9.18 1.03 22.16
N ASN A 63 -8.63 1.01 20.95
CA ASN A 63 -7.27 0.50 20.70
C ASN A 63 -6.14 1.55 20.81
N SER A 64 -6.40 2.72 21.39
CA SER A 64 -5.48 3.88 21.35
C SER A 64 -4.61 4.07 22.61
N MET A 65 -4.72 3.21 23.64
CA MET A 65 -4.24 3.52 25.01
C MET A 65 -3.05 2.71 25.54
N MET A 66 -2.35 1.90 24.73
CA MET A 66 -1.25 1.03 25.21
C MET A 66 0.15 1.31 24.64
N ALA A 67 0.36 2.33 23.80
CA ALA A 67 1.63 2.52 23.05
C ALA A 67 2.51 3.70 23.51
N ILE A 68 2.52 4.06 24.80
CA ILE A 68 3.28 5.23 25.31
C ILE A 68 4.72 4.87 25.75
N SER A 69 5.07 3.59 25.97
CA SER A 69 6.38 3.21 26.53
C SER A 69 7.45 2.75 25.51
N SER A 70 7.09 2.29 24.31
CA SER A 70 8.04 1.59 23.42
C SER A 70 8.98 2.51 22.61
N GLY A 71 8.55 3.73 22.28
CA GLY A 71 9.31 4.64 21.41
C GLY A 71 10.60 5.19 22.03
N ASN A 72 10.55 5.56 23.32
CA ASN A 72 11.73 6.04 24.04
C ASN A 72 12.72 4.91 24.37
N GLU A 73 12.21 3.71 24.66
CA GLU A 73 13.06 2.53 24.92
C GLU A 73 13.83 2.09 23.68
N MET A 74 13.17 2.07 22.51
CA MET A 74 13.84 1.71 21.25
C MET A 74 14.93 2.71 20.86
N PHE A 75 14.67 4.01 21.06
CA PHE A 75 15.64 5.06 20.82
C PHE A 75 16.89 4.91 21.71
N LEU A 76 16.68 4.60 23.00
CA LEU A 76 17.74 4.37 23.97
C LEU A 76 18.54 3.10 23.64
N GLU A 77 17.87 2.04 23.18
CA GLU A 77 18.47 0.75 22.85
C GLU A 77 19.40 0.86 21.62
N ILE A 78 18.98 1.54 20.55
CA ILE A 78 19.82 1.76 19.36
C ILE A 78 21.06 2.61 19.72
N THR A 79 20.87 3.67 20.52
CA THR A 79 21.96 4.54 20.97
C THR A 79 22.97 3.78 21.84
N LYS A 80 22.49 2.95 22.77
CA LYS A 80 23.32 2.09 23.63
C LYS A 80 24.12 1.07 22.83
N ARG A 81 23.51 0.41 21.84
CA ARG A 81 24.20 -0.61 21.03
C ARG A 81 25.37 -0.03 20.22
N ARG A 82 25.19 1.14 19.62
CA ARG A 82 26.27 1.85 18.92
C ARG A 82 27.37 2.31 19.87
N ALA A 83 27.01 2.84 21.05
CA ALA A 83 28.00 3.22 22.07
C ALA A 83 28.82 2.01 22.57
N MET A 84 28.27 0.80 22.52
CA MET A 84 28.94 -0.44 22.91
C MET A 84 29.69 -1.14 21.77
N GLY A 85 29.72 -0.58 20.55
CA GLY A 85 30.37 -1.22 19.39
C GLY A 85 29.76 -2.58 19.02
N LEU A 86 28.50 -2.82 19.38
CA LEU A 86 27.81 -4.08 19.10
C LEU A 86 27.45 -4.19 17.60
N PRO A 87 27.53 -5.39 17.01
CA PRO A 87 27.21 -5.62 15.61
C PRO A 87 25.78 -5.16 15.25
N ASP A 88 25.62 -4.73 14.00
CA ASP A 88 24.31 -4.43 13.38
C ASP A 88 23.38 -5.64 13.52
N PHE A 89 22.07 -5.41 13.58
CA PHE A 89 21.08 -6.51 13.66
C PHE A 89 21.22 -7.54 12.52
N GLN A 90 21.84 -7.17 11.40
CA GLN A 90 22.15 -8.06 10.28
C GLN A 90 23.39 -8.95 10.49
N SER A 91 24.12 -8.78 11.59
CA SER A 91 25.43 -9.42 11.81
C SER A 91 25.53 -10.28 13.08
N LEU A 92 24.40 -10.82 13.55
CA LEU A 92 24.44 -11.85 14.59
C LEU A 92 25.01 -13.16 13.99
N PRO A 93 26.14 -13.68 14.48
CA PRO A 93 26.60 -15.02 14.11
C PRO A 93 25.58 -16.05 14.60
N ALA A 94 25.45 -17.16 13.88
CA ALA A 94 24.51 -18.26 14.13
C ALA A 94 24.67 -19.00 15.49
N GLU A 95 25.40 -18.45 16.45
CA GLU A 95 25.82 -19.13 17.69
C GLU A 95 25.02 -18.75 18.95
N THR A 96 24.01 -17.88 18.89
CA THR A 96 23.08 -17.70 20.02
C THR A 96 21.99 -18.77 20.04
N LYS A 97 22.40 -20.04 20.15
CA LYS A 97 21.50 -21.21 20.25
C LYS A 97 21.15 -21.61 21.69
N SER A 98 21.66 -20.93 22.71
CA SER A 98 21.53 -21.40 24.11
C SER A 98 20.52 -20.67 24.99
N ILE A 99 19.68 -19.77 24.46
CA ILE A 99 18.70 -19.01 25.28
C ILE A 99 17.24 -19.45 25.00
N SER A 100 16.98 -20.17 23.90
CA SER A 100 15.64 -20.65 23.53
C SER A 100 15.26 -22.03 24.11
N GLU A 101 16.21 -22.77 24.69
CA GLU A 101 15.96 -24.14 25.18
C GLU A 101 15.17 -24.19 26.51
N SER A 102 14.93 -23.06 27.17
CA SER A 102 14.20 -23.03 28.45
C SER A 102 12.67 -22.88 28.32
N LEU A 103 12.12 -22.74 27.11
CA LEU A 103 10.67 -22.51 26.91
C LEU A 103 9.95 -23.59 26.08
N THR A 104 10.62 -24.69 25.74
CA THR A 104 10.01 -25.78 24.95
C THR A 104 9.95 -27.09 25.75
N VAL A 105 9.14 -27.11 26.80
CA VAL A 105 8.68 -28.36 27.42
C VAL A 105 7.16 -28.32 27.53
N ALA A 106 6.47 -28.54 26.41
CA ALA A 106 5.10 -29.07 26.35
C ALA A 106 4.63 -29.17 24.87
N ALA A 107 5.17 -30.12 24.10
CA ALA A 107 4.50 -30.73 22.93
C ALA A 107 5.39 -31.82 22.29
N SER A 108 5.69 -32.87 23.05
CA SER A 108 5.94 -34.22 22.50
C SER A 108 4.63 -34.73 21.89
N THR A 109 4.51 -35.50 20.81
CA THR A 109 5.39 -36.48 20.14
C THR A 109 4.58 -37.01 18.95
N GLY A 110 5.15 -37.12 17.76
CA GLY A 110 4.52 -37.79 16.61
C GLY A 110 5.53 -38.03 15.51
N ALA A 111 5.88 -39.30 15.29
CA ALA A 111 7.00 -39.74 14.45
C ALA A 111 6.81 -39.43 12.95
N LEU A 112 7.86 -38.87 12.34
CA LEU A 112 8.02 -38.72 10.88
C LEU A 112 8.49 -40.05 10.27
N SER A 113 7.75 -40.56 9.29
CA SER A 113 8.24 -41.57 8.35
C SER A 113 8.52 -40.91 7.00
N THR A 114 9.72 -41.10 6.50
CA THR A 114 10.22 -40.58 5.22
C THR A 114 9.67 -41.38 4.05
N ARG A 115 9.09 -40.71 3.05
CA ARG A 115 9.02 -41.22 1.67
C ARG A 115 9.24 -40.10 0.66
N SER A 116 10.25 -40.32 -0.18
CA SER A 116 10.48 -39.71 -1.48
C SER A 116 9.26 -39.85 -2.39
N ASN A 117 8.95 -38.83 -3.21
CA ASN A 117 8.62 -39.00 -4.63
C ASN A 117 8.36 -37.67 -5.36
N ASP A 118 8.85 -37.63 -6.60
CA ASP A 118 8.54 -36.69 -7.66
C ASP A 118 7.02 -36.54 -7.87
N HIS A 119 6.45 -35.38 -7.52
CA HIS A 119 5.09 -35.00 -7.93
C HIS A 119 5.04 -33.51 -8.26
N LEU A 120 4.52 -33.19 -9.46
CA LEU A 120 4.08 -31.84 -9.80
C LEU A 120 3.05 -31.39 -8.74
N TYR A 121 3.39 -30.37 -7.95
CA TYR A 121 2.50 -29.85 -6.93
C TYR A 121 1.33 -29.10 -7.57
N SER A 122 0.14 -29.70 -7.49
CA SER A 122 -1.12 -29.01 -7.75
C SER A 122 -1.48 -28.15 -6.54
N CYS A 123 -2.13 -27.00 -6.76
CA CYS A 123 -2.46 -25.99 -5.74
C CYS A 123 -3.22 -26.54 -4.52
N SER A 124 -3.80 -27.75 -4.60
CA SER A 124 -4.43 -28.44 -3.47
C SER A 124 -3.47 -28.89 -2.37
N ASP A 125 -2.19 -29.15 -2.69
CA ASP A 125 -1.23 -29.68 -1.71
C ASP A 125 -0.59 -28.59 -0.84
N ALA A 126 -0.59 -27.33 -1.29
CA ALA A 126 -0.21 -26.18 -0.46
C ALA A 126 -1.23 -25.89 0.65
N VAL A 127 -2.45 -26.42 0.54
CA VAL A 127 -3.59 -26.11 1.41
C VAL A 127 -3.80 -27.19 2.49
N ALA A 128 -3.06 -28.31 2.44
CA ALA A 128 -3.27 -29.47 3.31
C ALA A 128 -2.35 -29.52 4.54
N GLN A 129 -1.38 -28.62 4.69
CA GLN A 129 -0.50 -28.59 5.86
C GLN A 129 -1.03 -27.62 6.92
N GLY A 130 -1.20 -28.12 8.13
CA GLY A 130 -1.93 -27.46 9.22
C GLY A 130 -1.40 -26.07 9.63
N GLU A 131 -2.20 -25.43 10.49
CA GLU A 131 -1.91 -24.14 11.13
C GLU A 131 -0.43 -24.02 11.52
N GLY A 132 0.28 -23.09 10.87
CA GLY A 132 1.67 -22.75 11.19
C GLY A 132 2.75 -23.24 10.21
N SER A 133 2.41 -23.98 9.16
CA SER A 133 3.37 -24.35 8.10
C SER A 133 3.37 -23.35 6.94
N ALA A 134 4.56 -22.97 6.45
CA ALA A 134 4.69 -22.09 5.28
C ALA A 134 4.33 -22.84 3.99
N ALA A 135 3.50 -22.22 3.16
CA ALA A 135 3.26 -22.71 1.80
C ALA A 135 4.53 -22.52 0.97
N GLN A 136 4.86 -23.52 0.14
CA GLN A 136 6.00 -23.44 -0.77
C GLN A 136 5.50 -23.07 -2.17
N LEU A 137 6.16 -22.09 -2.79
CA LEU A 137 5.97 -21.81 -4.20
C LEU A 137 7.04 -22.53 -5.02
N ASP A 138 6.68 -23.08 -6.17
CA ASP A 138 7.64 -23.70 -7.07
C ASP A 138 8.68 -22.68 -7.57
N GLY A 139 9.92 -23.13 -7.77
CA GLY A 139 11.02 -22.30 -8.22
C GLY A 139 10.75 -21.63 -9.57
N SER A 140 10.00 -22.29 -10.47
CA SER A 140 9.63 -21.72 -11.76
C SER A 140 8.67 -20.53 -11.62
N HIS A 141 7.70 -20.61 -10.71
CA HIS A 141 6.81 -19.49 -10.39
C HIS A 141 7.58 -18.35 -9.73
N TRP A 142 8.52 -18.67 -8.83
CA TRP A 142 9.35 -17.67 -8.17
C TRP A 142 10.23 -16.91 -9.17
N GLU A 143 10.88 -17.63 -10.10
CA GLU A 143 11.70 -17.02 -11.16
C GLU A 143 10.85 -16.11 -12.07
N LEU A 144 9.65 -16.56 -12.45
CA LEU A 144 8.73 -15.77 -13.26
C LEU A 144 8.27 -14.50 -12.52
N LEU A 145 7.95 -14.61 -11.22
CA LEU A 145 7.62 -13.47 -10.37
C LEU A 145 8.79 -12.49 -10.28
N GLU A 146 10.00 -12.97 -9.99
CA GLU A 146 11.17 -12.10 -9.87
C GLU A 146 11.44 -11.34 -11.18
N ARG A 147 11.48 -12.04 -12.31
CA ARG A 147 11.73 -11.43 -13.62
C ARG A 147 10.62 -10.46 -14.03
N GLY A 148 9.35 -10.85 -13.84
CA GLY A 148 8.21 -10.03 -14.21
C GLY A 148 8.05 -8.80 -13.32
N LEU A 149 8.32 -8.91 -12.02
CA LEU A 149 8.31 -7.76 -11.12
C LEU A 149 9.50 -6.84 -11.38
N ARG A 150 10.69 -7.37 -11.66
CA ARG A 150 11.86 -6.58 -12.09
C ARG A 150 11.53 -5.71 -13.30
N GLN A 151 10.95 -6.31 -14.32
CA GLN A 151 10.51 -5.63 -15.55
C GLN A 151 9.51 -4.51 -15.26
N ARG A 152 8.51 -4.76 -14.40
CA ARG A 152 7.51 -3.76 -14.02
C ARG A 152 8.12 -2.57 -13.27
N PHE A 153 8.96 -2.82 -12.27
CA PHE A 153 9.61 -1.75 -11.52
C PHE A 153 10.55 -0.92 -12.41
N ALA A 154 11.30 -1.56 -13.32
CA ALA A 154 12.13 -0.87 -14.28
C ALA A 154 11.32 0.02 -15.24
N ALA A 155 10.19 -0.47 -15.75
CA ALA A 155 9.31 0.31 -16.64
C ALA A 155 8.68 1.52 -15.92
N VAL A 156 8.25 1.35 -14.67
CA VAL A 156 7.71 2.44 -13.85
C VAL A 156 8.79 3.49 -13.58
N ARG A 157 10.01 3.08 -13.21
CA ARG A 157 11.16 3.98 -13.06
C ARG A 157 11.43 4.77 -14.34
N ALA A 158 11.56 4.10 -15.48
CA ALA A 158 11.82 4.75 -16.77
C ALA A 158 10.72 5.78 -17.13
N CYS A 159 9.46 5.43 -16.85
CA CYS A 159 8.31 6.32 -17.07
C CYS A 159 8.38 7.57 -16.17
N LEU A 160 8.69 7.40 -14.88
CA LEU A 160 8.86 8.53 -13.97
C LEU A 160 10.08 9.39 -14.34
N ASP A 161 11.16 8.79 -14.85
CA ASP A 161 12.31 9.53 -15.38
C ASP A 161 11.94 10.38 -16.61
N GLU A 162 11.13 9.86 -17.54
CA GLU A 162 10.59 10.66 -18.66
C GLU A 162 9.78 11.86 -18.15
N ILE A 163 8.86 11.61 -17.21
CA ILE A 163 7.98 12.66 -16.67
C ILE A 163 8.80 13.70 -15.91
N PHE A 164 9.56 13.27 -14.91
CA PHE A 164 10.12 14.18 -13.92
C PHE A 164 11.52 14.67 -14.25
N CYS A 165 12.36 13.86 -14.88
CA CYS A 165 13.73 14.24 -15.24
C CYS A 165 13.77 14.89 -16.62
N ARG A 166 13.02 14.35 -17.59
CA ARG A 166 13.00 14.87 -18.98
C ARG A 166 11.84 15.83 -19.27
N GLN A 167 10.93 16.04 -18.31
CA GLN A 167 9.75 16.91 -18.46
C GLN A 167 8.89 16.54 -19.67
N ASN A 168 8.87 15.25 -20.00
CA ASN A 168 8.15 14.71 -21.13
C ASN A 168 7.07 13.76 -20.61
N ILE A 169 5.80 14.12 -20.75
CA ILE A 169 4.69 13.22 -20.43
C ILE A 169 4.50 12.28 -21.64
N PRO A 170 4.70 10.95 -21.52
CA PRO A 170 4.41 10.01 -22.59
C PRO A 170 2.97 10.17 -23.15
N SER A 171 2.81 10.03 -24.47
CA SER A 171 1.52 10.24 -25.15
C SER A 171 0.41 9.34 -24.59
N TYR A 172 0.72 8.10 -24.23
CA TYR A 172 -0.22 7.14 -23.65
C TYR A 172 -0.77 7.53 -22.28
N LEU A 173 -0.07 8.38 -21.52
CA LEU A 173 -0.61 8.93 -20.28
C LEU A 173 -1.53 10.13 -20.54
N ARG A 174 -1.30 10.88 -21.64
CA ARG A 174 -2.15 12.02 -22.04
C ARG A 174 -3.51 11.57 -22.56
N GLU A 175 -3.65 10.32 -22.97
CA GLU A 175 -4.94 9.70 -23.30
C GLU A 175 -5.90 9.69 -22.09
N PHE A 176 -5.38 9.80 -20.86
CA PHE A 176 -6.16 9.79 -19.62
C PHE A 176 -6.08 11.13 -18.90
N GLY A 177 -7.09 11.98 -19.11
CA GLY A 177 -7.11 13.36 -18.59
C GLY A 177 -6.91 13.46 -17.07
N PHE A 178 -7.37 12.46 -16.30
CA PHE A 178 -7.11 12.40 -14.86
C PHE A 178 -5.62 12.27 -14.54
N ILE A 179 -4.90 11.33 -15.16
CA ILE A 179 -3.46 11.15 -14.96
C ILE A 179 -2.71 12.42 -15.38
N GLU A 180 -3.04 12.97 -16.55
CA GLU A 180 -2.37 14.17 -17.05
C GLU A 180 -2.55 15.35 -16.08
N ALA A 181 -3.74 15.53 -15.52
CA ALA A 181 -4.00 16.55 -14.51
C ALA A 181 -3.19 16.33 -13.23
N GLN A 182 -3.08 15.08 -12.75
CA GLN A 182 -2.24 14.74 -11.58
C GLN A 182 -0.76 15.07 -11.85
N ILE A 183 -0.23 14.68 -13.01
CA ILE A 183 1.15 14.98 -13.41
C ILE A 183 1.39 16.50 -13.43
N LYS A 184 0.51 17.26 -14.08
CA LYS A 184 0.61 18.73 -14.16
C LYS A 184 0.54 19.38 -12.77
N SER A 185 -0.31 18.88 -11.90
CA SER A 185 -0.40 19.33 -10.50
C SER A 185 0.91 19.10 -9.75
N LEU A 186 1.51 17.91 -9.90
CA LEU A 186 2.81 17.57 -9.28
C LEU A 186 3.96 18.41 -9.84
N PHE A 187 3.97 18.72 -11.13
CA PHE A 187 4.95 19.65 -11.71
C PHE A 187 4.90 21.03 -11.05
N GLY A 188 3.69 21.58 -10.89
CA GLY A 188 3.50 22.91 -10.32
C GLY A 188 3.93 23.02 -8.84
N THR A 189 3.86 21.93 -8.08
CA THR A 189 4.10 21.92 -6.62
C THR A 189 5.47 21.37 -6.23
N VAL A 190 5.85 20.21 -6.76
CA VAL A 190 7.05 19.46 -6.33
C VAL A 190 8.22 19.66 -7.30
N LEU A 191 7.95 19.81 -8.61
CA LEU A 191 8.93 19.41 -9.64
C LEU A 191 9.28 20.50 -10.66
N ASN A 192 9.27 21.78 -10.26
CA ASN A 192 9.99 22.81 -11.04
C ASN A 192 11.51 22.57 -10.93
N ASN A 193 12.12 22.03 -11.99
CA ASN A 193 13.54 21.63 -12.11
C ASN A 193 13.96 20.51 -11.15
N SER A 194 13.56 19.27 -11.45
CA SER A 194 14.09 18.05 -10.82
C SER A 194 15.60 17.94 -11.03
N GLN A 195 16.31 17.33 -10.08
CA GLN A 195 17.73 17.02 -10.29
C GLN A 195 17.92 16.11 -11.50
N PRO A 196 19.02 16.26 -12.25
CA PRO A 196 19.43 15.27 -13.25
C PRO A 196 19.59 13.85 -12.68
N ASN A 197 19.77 13.71 -11.35
CA ASN A 197 20.23 12.50 -10.67
C ASN A 197 19.31 12.01 -9.54
N ALA A 198 18.03 12.41 -9.49
CA ALA A 198 17.12 11.86 -8.48
C ALA A 198 16.83 10.39 -8.80
N GLY A 199 17.53 9.46 -8.14
CA GLY A 199 17.30 8.03 -8.32
C GLY A 199 15.90 7.64 -7.84
N TRP A 200 15.10 7.04 -8.72
CA TRP A 200 13.86 6.37 -8.34
C TRP A 200 14.19 5.03 -7.67
N THR A 201 14.51 5.11 -6.39
CA THR A 201 14.62 3.94 -5.52
C THR A 201 13.31 3.74 -4.77
N TRP A 202 12.84 2.50 -4.66
CA TRP A 202 11.53 2.20 -4.09
C TRP A 202 11.59 0.97 -3.22
N PHE A 203 10.92 1.04 -2.08
CA PHE A 203 10.39 -0.14 -1.44
C PHE A 203 8.92 -0.25 -1.80
N GLY A 204 8.57 -1.29 -2.57
CA GLY A 204 7.21 -1.48 -3.06
C GLY A 204 6.65 -2.84 -2.72
N SER A 205 5.34 -2.97 -2.81
CA SER A 205 4.64 -4.25 -2.78
C SER A 205 3.84 -4.48 -4.05
N THR A 206 3.72 -5.73 -4.46
CA THR A 206 2.82 -6.15 -5.55
C THR A 206 1.87 -7.21 -5.04
N ASP A 207 0.58 -6.98 -5.24
CA ASP A 207 -0.48 -7.95 -4.95
C ASP A 207 -0.70 -8.80 -6.20
N VAL A 208 -0.57 -10.13 -6.06
CA VAL A 208 -0.68 -11.11 -7.15
C VAL A 208 -1.67 -12.20 -6.76
N HIS A 209 -2.56 -12.58 -7.67
CA HIS A 209 -3.39 -13.77 -7.52
C HIS A 209 -2.69 -14.96 -8.17
N LEU A 210 -2.50 -16.04 -7.41
CA LEU A 210 -2.13 -17.36 -7.89
C LEU A 210 -3.40 -18.21 -7.96
N SER A 211 -3.85 -18.55 -9.16
CA SER A 211 -5.02 -19.40 -9.35
C SER A 211 -4.73 -20.85 -8.97
N SER A 212 -5.79 -21.66 -8.80
CA SER A 212 -5.65 -23.12 -8.59
C SER A 212 -5.03 -23.86 -9.77
N SER A 213 -5.05 -23.26 -10.98
CA SER A 213 -4.38 -23.77 -12.18
C SER A 213 -2.91 -23.34 -12.29
N GLY A 214 -2.40 -22.56 -11.33
CA GLY A 214 -1.02 -22.05 -11.33
C GLY A 214 -0.80 -20.78 -12.15
N GLN A 215 -1.86 -20.10 -12.61
CA GLN A 215 -1.76 -18.84 -13.34
C GLN A 215 -1.52 -17.68 -12.36
N LEU A 216 -0.57 -16.81 -12.68
CA LEU A 216 -0.25 -15.61 -11.92
C LEU A 216 -0.88 -14.38 -12.57
N THR A 217 -1.63 -13.59 -11.79
CA THR A 217 -2.25 -12.35 -12.25
C THR A 217 -1.97 -11.22 -11.27
N VAL A 218 -1.30 -10.16 -11.74
CA VAL A 218 -1.03 -8.95 -10.95
C VAL A 218 -2.33 -8.19 -10.71
N LEU A 219 -2.67 -7.98 -9.45
CA LEU A 219 -3.88 -7.28 -9.04
C LEU A 219 -3.65 -5.79 -8.80
N ASP A 220 -2.53 -5.44 -8.16
CA ASP A 220 -2.22 -4.06 -7.78
C ASP A 220 -0.74 -3.88 -7.45
N HIS A 221 -0.29 -2.63 -7.51
CA HIS A 221 1.03 -2.23 -7.04
C HIS A 221 0.90 -1.13 -5.98
N ASN A 222 1.82 -1.12 -5.02
CA ASN A 222 2.04 0.00 -4.13
C ASN A 222 3.54 0.34 -4.14
N PHE A 223 3.87 1.47 -4.76
CA PHE A 223 5.23 1.96 -4.92
C PHE A 223 5.60 3.08 -3.93
N SER A 224 4.68 3.52 -3.08
CA SER A 224 4.96 4.59 -2.11
C SER A 224 5.20 4.06 -0.70
N LEU A 225 4.16 3.48 -0.10
CA LEU A 225 4.07 3.21 1.33
C LEU A 225 3.48 1.80 1.55
N PRO A 226 4.16 0.73 1.11
CA PRO A 226 3.65 -0.63 1.31
C PRO A 226 3.53 -0.95 2.80
N THR A 227 2.53 -1.76 3.15
CA THR A 227 2.24 -2.20 4.53
C THR A 227 2.18 -3.73 4.61
N GLY A 228 2.42 -4.25 5.81
CA GLY A 228 2.36 -5.67 6.12
C GLY A 228 3.71 -6.38 6.15
N LEU A 229 4.83 -5.71 5.85
CA LEU A 229 6.16 -6.33 5.91
C LEU A 229 6.48 -6.89 7.31
N ASP A 230 6.00 -6.27 8.37
CA ASP A 230 6.09 -6.76 9.75
C ASP A 230 5.41 -8.11 9.97
N LEU A 231 4.40 -8.46 9.18
CA LEU A 231 3.71 -9.75 9.28
C LEU A 231 4.61 -10.91 8.84
N LEU A 232 5.67 -10.60 8.09
CA LEU A 232 6.69 -11.55 7.75
C LEU A 232 7.72 -11.73 8.89
N SER A 233 7.86 -10.78 9.82
CA SER A 233 8.99 -10.73 10.75
C SER A 233 9.18 -11.99 11.58
N SER A 234 8.12 -12.49 12.23
CA SER A 234 8.20 -13.68 13.08
C SER A 234 8.43 -14.98 12.29
N MET A 235 8.10 -14.98 10.99
CA MET A 235 8.13 -16.16 10.13
C MET A 235 9.43 -16.25 9.33
N ILE A 236 10.13 -15.13 9.18
CA ILE A 236 11.20 -14.94 8.21
C ILE A 236 12.55 -14.64 8.86
N GLU A 237 12.59 -14.07 10.08
CA GLU A 237 13.87 -13.74 10.74
C GLU A 237 14.84 -14.94 10.82
N ALA A 238 14.33 -16.17 10.97
CA ALA A 238 15.14 -17.39 10.94
C ALA A 238 15.54 -17.85 9.52
N ARG A 239 14.73 -17.56 8.49
CA ARG A 239 14.87 -18.12 7.14
C ARG A 239 15.50 -17.16 6.13
N ILE A 240 15.24 -15.85 6.21
CA ILE A 240 15.91 -14.84 5.35
C ILE A 240 17.39 -14.73 5.68
N SER A 241 17.79 -14.90 6.95
CA SER A 241 19.22 -14.92 7.28
C SER A 241 19.95 -16.09 6.63
N GLU A 242 19.24 -17.17 6.30
CA GLU A 242 19.76 -18.34 5.58
C GLU A 242 19.61 -18.22 4.05
N LEU A 243 18.53 -17.57 3.58
CA LEU A 243 18.16 -17.46 2.16
C LEU A 243 18.69 -16.20 1.46
N SER A 244 19.08 -15.16 2.20
CA SER A 244 19.60 -13.92 1.62
C SER A 244 20.79 -13.38 2.40
N SER A 245 21.94 -13.32 1.73
CA SER A 245 23.13 -12.58 2.18
C SER A 245 23.01 -11.07 1.95
N ARG A 246 21.84 -10.59 1.49
CA ARG A 246 21.60 -9.20 1.09
C ARG A 246 20.63 -8.51 2.06
N PRO A 247 20.80 -7.20 2.30
CA PRO A 247 19.89 -6.45 3.16
C PRO A 247 18.46 -6.45 2.58
N LEU A 248 17.46 -6.52 3.46
CA LEU A 248 16.04 -6.52 3.10
C LEU A 248 15.62 -5.31 2.24
N LEU A 249 16.34 -4.19 2.44
CA LEU A 249 16.17 -2.92 1.76
C LEU A 249 17.54 -2.40 1.37
N SER A 250 17.74 -2.09 0.09
CA SER A 250 18.92 -1.36 -0.40
C SER A 250 18.61 0.13 -0.35
N LEU A 251 19.41 0.87 0.42
CA LEU A 251 19.30 2.31 0.53
C LEU A 251 20.25 2.96 -0.46
N PRO A 252 19.81 3.96 -1.24
CA PRO A 252 20.71 4.68 -2.12
C PRO A 252 21.78 5.39 -1.29
N ALA A 253 23.05 5.26 -1.69
CA ALA A 253 24.12 6.04 -1.10
C ALA A 253 24.05 7.48 -1.63
N ILE A 254 24.30 8.48 -0.77
CA ILE A 254 24.71 9.80 -1.23
C ILE A 254 26.23 9.81 -1.22
N GLU A 255 26.84 10.04 -2.38
CA GLU A 255 28.30 10.17 -2.50
C GLU A 255 28.85 11.12 -1.44
N ASN A 256 29.92 10.70 -0.76
CA ASN A 256 30.62 11.49 0.26
C ASN A 256 29.76 11.96 1.45
N SER A 257 28.59 11.35 1.70
CA SER A 257 27.78 11.65 2.89
C SER A 257 27.98 10.57 3.97
N THR A 258 28.44 10.99 5.15
CA THR A 258 28.35 10.20 6.39
C THR A 258 27.14 10.69 7.18
N GLY A 259 26.00 10.03 6.99
CA GLY A 259 24.75 10.40 7.66
C GLY A 259 23.96 9.17 8.10
N VAL A 260 23.02 9.38 9.01
CA VAL A 260 22.15 8.32 9.53
C VAL A 260 20.90 8.17 8.66
N THR A 261 20.33 6.96 8.67
CA THR A 261 19.01 6.70 8.10
C THR A 261 17.93 7.02 9.12
N VAL A 262 16.84 7.64 8.68
CA VAL A 262 15.67 7.97 9.48
C VAL A 262 14.42 7.36 8.84
N VAL A 263 13.49 6.85 9.66
CA VAL A 263 12.11 6.55 9.23
C VAL A 263 11.19 7.67 9.69
N LEU A 264 10.70 8.47 8.75
CA LEU A 264 9.81 9.60 9.02
C LEU A 264 8.35 9.12 9.11
N MET A 265 7.74 9.25 10.27
CA MET A 265 6.38 8.79 10.56
C MET A 265 5.44 9.96 10.87
N PRO A 266 4.13 9.84 10.55
CA PRO A 266 3.16 10.88 10.90
C PRO A 266 2.92 10.99 12.41
N GLY A 267 3.21 9.91 13.16
CA GLY A 267 3.10 9.83 14.62
C GLY A 267 3.06 8.39 15.12
N PHE A 268 3.18 8.20 16.44
CA PHE A 268 3.19 6.87 17.07
C PHE A 268 1.82 6.16 17.02
N TYR A 269 0.73 6.91 16.88
CA TYR A 269 -0.64 6.39 16.84
C TYR A 269 -1.08 5.93 15.44
N SER A 270 -0.17 5.76 14.49
CA SER A 270 -0.53 5.24 13.17
C SER A 270 -0.84 3.74 13.25
N ALA A 271 -1.87 3.29 12.51
CA ALA A 271 -2.22 1.86 12.40
C ALA A 271 -1.05 1.00 11.88
N ALA A 272 -0.03 1.62 11.29
CA ALA A 272 1.19 0.99 10.78
C ALA A 272 2.37 1.00 11.78
N GLY A 273 2.15 1.33 13.06
CA GLY A 273 3.22 1.47 14.07
C GLY A 273 4.18 0.28 14.13
N ARG A 274 3.65 -0.95 14.21
CA ARG A 274 4.47 -2.19 14.20
C ARG A 274 5.30 -2.34 12.91
N GLY A 275 4.69 -2.05 11.77
CA GLY A 275 5.35 -2.04 10.46
C GLY A 275 6.53 -1.08 10.40
N ASN A 276 6.35 0.13 10.94
CA ASN A 276 7.39 1.14 10.94
C ASN A 276 8.54 0.78 11.90
N ASP A 277 8.23 0.22 13.07
CA ASP A 277 9.23 -0.28 14.02
C ASP A 277 10.07 -1.41 13.40
N PHE A 278 9.42 -2.32 12.66
CA PHE A 278 10.13 -3.37 11.93
C PHE A 278 11.11 -2.77 10.91
N ILE A 279 10.66 -1.82 10.08
CA ILE A 279 11.54 -1.13 9.11
C ILE A 279 12.71 -0.43 9.82
N CYS A 280 12.47 0.26 10.95
CA CYS A 280 13.53 0.91 11.72
C CYS A 280 14.61 -0.08 12.15
N ARG A 281 14.21 -1.24 12.68
CA ARG A 281 15.13 -2.29 13.14
C ARG A 281 15.89 -2.91 11.98
N SER A 282 15.20 -3.26 10.89
CA SER A 282 15.83 -3.88 9.71
C SER A 282 16.88 -2.99 9.04
N LEU A 283 16.70 -1.66 9.13
CA LEU A 283 17.60 -0.66 8.54
C LEU A 283 18.60 -0.03 9.52
N ASN A 284 18.54 -0.37 10.81
CA ASN A 284 19.25 0.36 11.87
C ASN A 284 19.00 1.90 11.77
N ALA A 285 17.75 2.27 11.51
CA ALA A 285 17.31 3.63 11.27
C ALA A 285 16.66 4.25 12.51
N TYR A 286 16.82 5.57 12.67
CA TYR A 286 16.18 6.31 13.76
C TYR A 286 14.70 6.54 13.44
N PRO A 287 13.77 6.21 14.36
CA PRO A 287 12.39 6.67 14.22
C PRO A 287 12.36 8.19 14.41
N ALA A 288 11.65 8.92 13.54
CA ALA A 288 11.50 10.36 13.67
C ALA A 288 10.11 10.84 13.24
N LYS A 289 9.67 11.94 13.84
CA LYS A 289 8.56 12.77 13.39
C LYS A 289 9.10 14.05 12.77
N SER A 290 8.23 14.85 12.16
CA SER A 290 8.65 16.14 11.63
C SER A 290 9.32 17.04 12.67
N ALA A 291 8.87 17.03 13.92
CA ALA A 291 9.44 17.88 14.97
C ALA A 291 10.87 17.50 15.36
N ASP A 292 11.28 16.25 15.08
CA ASP A 292 12.61 15.75 15.37
C ASP A 292 13.61 16.08 14.26
N LEU A 293 13.13 16.60 13.12
CA LEU A 293 13.93 16.93 11.96
C LEU A 293 14.09 18.44 11.79
N SER A 294 15.31 18.87 11.46
CA SER A 294 15.59 20.24 11.06
C SER A 294 16.36 20.31 9.76
N ILE A 295 16.04 21.32 8.96
CA ILE A 295 16.72 21.60 7.69
C ILE A 295 17.45 22.92 7.84
N ARG A 296 18.77 22.90 7.64
CA ARG A 296 19.64 24.07 7.71
C ARG A 296 20.64 24.00 6.57
N GLY A 297 20.83 25.11 5.85
CA GLY A 297 21.86 25.36 4.82
C GLY A 297 22.45 24.16 4.08
N ASP A 298 23.27 23.37 4.77
CA ASP A 298 24.10 22.27 4.32
C ASP A 298 23.50 20.85 4.48
N GLY A 299 22.32 20.70 5.07
CA GLY A 299 21.73 19.37 5.25
C GLY A 299 20.40 19.27 6.00
N VAL A 300 19.98 18.02 6.13
CA VAL A 300 18.88 17.59 7.00
C VAL A 300 19.48 16.91 8.22
N PHE A 301 18.90 17.17 9.40
CA PHE A 301 19.42 16.69 10.67
C PHE A 301 18.30 16.12 11.53
N VAL A 302 18.59 15.04 12.25
CA VAL A 302 17.71 14.48 13.29
C VAL A 302 18.23 14.85 14.67
N HIS A 303 17.30 15.24 15.55
CA HIS A 303 17.56 15.58 16.94
C HIS A 303 17.36 14.35 17.81
N ALA A 304 18.49 13.76 18.19
CA ALA A 304 18.61 12.47 18.84
C ALA A 304 18.97 12.68 20.32
N GLY A 305 17.97 13.05 21.14
CA GLY A 305 18.23 13.49 22.52
C GLY A 305 19.06 14.78 22.53
N ALA A 306 20.28 14.73 23.06
CA ALA A 306 21.21 15.87 23.05
C ALA A 306 22.03 15.96 21.74
N GLU A 307 22.04 14.91 20.93
CA GLU A 307 22.84 14.85 19.71
C GLU A 307 22.08 15.38 18.51
N ARG A 308 22.82 15.95 17.56
CA ARG A 308 22.31 16.37 16.26
C ARG A 308 23.07 15.61 15.20
N LEU A 309 22.39 14.68 14.52
CA LEU A 309 23.01 13.79 13.54
C LEU A 309 22.59 14.21 12.14
N ARG A 310 23.54 14.25 11.20
CA ARG A 310 23.23 14.50 9.78
C ARG A 310 22.47 13.30 9.22
N VAL A 311 21.39 13.56 8.49
CA VAL A 311 20.56 12.54 7.86
C VAL A 311 21.00 12.38 6.42
N SER A 312 21.33 11.15 6.02
CA SER A 312 21.64 10.80 4.63
C SER A 312 20.38 10.35 3.90
N THR A 313 19.55 9.52 4.54
CA THR A 313 18.37 8.92 3.92
C THR A 313 17.16 8.99 4.84
N ILE A 314 16.03 9.40 4.29
CA ILE A 314 14.73 9.38 4.93
C ILE A 314 13.87 8.32 4.24
N VAL A 315 13.48 7.28 4.98
CA VAL A 315 12.40 6.38 4.58
C VAL A 315 11.09 7.01 5.06
N ARG A 316 10.33 7.61 4.14
CA ARG A 316 9.07 8.27 4.49
C ARG A 316 7.95 7.25 4.68
N ARG A 317 7.11 7.50 5.68
CA ARG A 317 5.86 6.78 5.98
C ARG A 317 4.66 7.73 5.97
N ILE A 318 4.79 8.82 5.21
CA ILE A 318 3.84 9.93 5.06
C ILE A 318 3.57 10.11 3.56
N ASP A 319 2.32 10.37 3.19
CA ASP A 319 1.90 10.60 1.81
C ASP A 319 2.55 11.84 1.19
N ASP A 320 2.59 11.88 -0.15
CA ASP A 320 3.32 12.91 -0.89
C ASP A 320 2.76 14.32 -0.64
N ASP A 321 1.45 14.49 -0.57
CA ASP A 321 0.82 15.80 -0.33
C ASP A 321 1.12 16.35 1.06
N LEU A 322 1.31 15.47 2.04
CA LEU A 322 1.60 15.82 3.42
C LEU A 322 3.09 16.01 3.70
N LEU A 323 3.99 15.77 2.75
CA LEU A 323 5.42 15.64 3.01
C LEU A 323 6.14 16.97 3.35
N ASP A 324 5.76 18.08 2.72
CA ASP A 324 6.35 19.41 2.93
C ASP A 324 5.30 20.52 2.82
N PRO A 325 4.89 21.15 3.94
CA PRO A 325 3.83 22.17 3.93
C PRO A 325 4.21 23.45 3.17
N ASN A 326 5.49 23.67 2.84
CA ASN A 326 5.91 24.88 2.11
C ASN A 326 5.53 24.85 0.63
N CYS A 327 5.35 23.67 0.03
CA CYS A 327 5.09 23.54 -1.41
C CYS A 327 3.99 22.55 -1.79
N LEU A 328 3.56 21.71 -0.85
CA LEU A 328 2.48 20.74 -1.05
C LEU A 328 1.23 21.23 -0.33
N ARG A 329 0.85 20.58 0.78
CA ARG A 329 -0.34 20.90 1.55
C ARG A 329 0.00 21.78 2.78
N PRO A 330 -0.39 23.08 2.80
CA PRO A 330 0.02 24.01 3.86
C PRO A 330 -0.51 23.68 5.26
N ASP A 331 -1.63 22.97 5.36
CA ASP A 331 -2.21 22.49 6.62
C ASP A 331 -1.63 21.14 7.07
N SER A 332 -0.58 20.62 6.40
CA SER A 332 0.11 19.41 6.86
C SER A 332 0.79 19.65 8.21
N LEU A 333 0.38 18.88 9.21
CA LEU A 333 0.98 18.87 10.56
C LEU A 333 2.08 17.82 10.72
N VAL A 334 2.26 16.97 9.71
CA VAL A 334 3.17 15.80 9.78
C VAL A 334 4.36 15.93 8.82
N GLY A 335 4.29 16.85 7.86
CA GLY A 335 5.36 17.12 6.90
C GLY A 335 6.48 17.97 7.46
N VAL A 336 7.67 17.86 6.85
CA VAL A 336 8.88 18.58 7.25
C VAL A 336 9.04 19.81 6.35
N PRO A 337 8.94 21.04 6.90
CA PRO A 337 9.06 22.25 6.10
C PRO A 337 10.41 22.36 5.38
N GLY A 338 10.40 22.39 4.05
CA GLY A 338 11.57 22.52 3.18
C GLY A 338 12.24 21.19 2.78
N LEU A 339 11.64 20.05 3.14
CA LEU A 339 12.17 18.72 2.82
C LEU A 339 12.22 18.47 1.31
N VAL A 340 11.19 18.88 0.56
CA VAL A 340 11.18 18.70 -0.90
C VAL A 340 12.33 19.49 -1.52
N ARG A 341 12.60 20.72 -1.03
CA ARG A 341 13.75 21.51 -1.49
C ARG A 341 15.09 20.87 -1.11
N ALA A 342 15.22 20.30 0.09
CA ALA A 342 16.45 19.64 0.53
C ALA A 342 16.75 18.40 -0.33
N TRP A 343 15.74 17.56 -0.57
CA TRP A 343 15.83 16.42 -1.48
C TRP A 343 16.22 16.85 -2.90
N LYS A 344 15.56 17.90 -3.44
CA LYS A 344 15.90 18.48 -4.76
C LYS A 344 17.30 19.09 -4.83
N ASN A 345 17.93 19.42 -3.72
CA ASN A 345 19.29 19.93 -3.68
C ASN A 345 20.32 18.82 -3.39
N GLY A 346 19.91 17.55 -3.36
CA GLY A 346 20.79 16.40 -3.13
C GLY A 346 21.34 16.36 -1.71
N LEU A 347 20.66 17.05 -0.77
CA LEU A 347 21.09 17.12 0.63
C LEU A 347 20.64 15.90 1.44
N VAL A 348 19.65 15.16 0.93
CA VAL A 348 19.07 13.97 1.56
C VAL A 348 18.40 13.09 0.51
N ASN A 349 18.47 11.78 0.67
CA ASN A 349 17.71 10.80 -0.10
C ASN A 349 16.34 10.61 0.55
N VAL A 350 15.29 10.45 -0.25
CA VAL A 350 13.94 10.18 0.26
C VAL A 350 13.39 8.93 -0.41
N LEU A 351 12.97 7.95 0.39
CA LEU A 351 12.47 6.65 -0.04
C LEU A 351 11.04 6.44 0.49
N SER A 352 10.02 6.27 -0.36
CA SER A 352 10.04 6.51 -1.80
C SER A 352 10.16 8.01 -2.13
N PRO A 353 10.73 8.41 -3.29
CA PRO A 353 10.92 9.82 -3.64
C PRO A 353 9.61 10.64 -3.69
N PRO A 354 9.65 11.96 -3.47
CA PRO A 354 8.51 12.84 -3.73
C PRO A 354 8.00 12.72 -5.16
N GLY A 355 6.68 12.54 -5.32
CA GLY A 355 6.03 12.33 -6.62
C GLY A 355 5.85 10.86 -6.99
N SER A 356 6.43 9.93 -6.21
CA SER A 356 6.27 8.49 -6.44
C SER A 356 4.83 8.01 -6.26
N CYS A 357 3.96 8.79 -5.61
CA CYS A 357 2.53 8.47 -5.50
C CYS A 357 1.86 8.31 -6.86
N LEU A 358 2.31 9.01 -7.91
CA LEU A 358 1.74 8.91 -9.25
C LEU A 358 1.68 7.45 -9.75
N ALA A 359 2.69 6.65 -9.39
CA ALA A 359 2.76 5.24 -9.76
C ALA A 359 1.71 4.35 -9.07
N ASN A 360 1.05 4.84 -8.01
CA ASN A 360 -0.06 4.15 -7.33
C ASN A 360 -1.42 4.43 -7.99
N CYS A 361 -1.49 5.33 -8.96
CA CYS A 361 -2.73 5.53 -9.71
C CYS A 361 -3.08 4.24 -10.45
N ARG A 362 -4.34 3.79 -10.38
CA ARG A 362 -4.74 2.49 -10.92
C ARG A 362 -4.70 2.47 -12.45
N THR A 363 -5.05 3.59 -13.07
CA THR A 363 -4.86 3.81 -14.50
C THR A 363 -3.37 3.81 -14.87
N PHE A 364 -2.47 4.26 -13.98
CA PHE A 364 -1.03 4.15 -14.21
C PHE A 364 -0.59 2.68 -14.18
N GLY A 365 -1.05 1.90 -13.19
CA GLY A 365 -0.81 0.45 -13.10
C GLY A 365 -1.29 -0.33 -14.34
N LYS A 366 -2.46 0.02 -14.87
CA LYS A 366 -3.00 -0.51 -16.14
C LYS A 366 -2.06 -0.32 -17.33
N LEU A 367 -1.28 0.76 -17.34
CA LEU A 367 -0.42 1.14 -18.44
C LEU A 367 0.98 0.53 -18.35
N ILE A 368 1.36 -0.10 -17.23
CA ILE A 368 2.69 -0.73 -17.06
C ILE A 368 3.02 -1.71 -18.21
N PRO A 369 2.13 -2.60 -18.67
CA PRO A 369 2.40 -3.44 -19.84
C PRO A 369 2.78 -2.66 -21.11
N ARG A 370 2.21 -1.47 -21.32
CA ARG A 370 2.56 -0.58 -22.43
C ARG A 370 3.90 0.11 -22.19
N MET A 371 4.18 0.54 -20.95
CA MET A 371 5.48 1.08 -20.55
C MET A 371 6.61 0.08 -20.81
N ILE A 372 6.40 -1.20 -20.49
CA ILE A 372 7.37 -2.27 -20.74
C ILE A 372 7.72 -2.36 -22.23
N ARG A 373 6.70 -2.37 -23.11
CA ARG A 373 6.92 -2.44 -24.56
C ARG A 373 7.60 -1.19 -25.10
N GLU A 374 7.12 -0.01 -24.72
CA GLU A 374 7.58 1.25 -25.31
C GLU A 374 8.90 1.76 -24.73
N LEU A 375 9.17 1.54 -23.43
CA LEU A 375 10.36 2.06 -22.74
C LEU A 375 11.47 1.02 -22.58
N LEU A 376 11.13 -0.26 -22.43
CA LEU A 376 12.13 -1.33 -22.27
C LEU A 376 12.33 -2.15 -23.56
N GLY A 377 11.39 -2.10 -24.50
CA GLY A 377 11.45 -2.91 -25.73
C GLY A 377 11.22 -4.41 -25.49
N GLU A 378 10.53 -4.76 -24.40
CA GLU A 378 10.28 -6.14 -23.98
C GLU A 378 8.77 -6.47 -24.01
N GLU A 379 8.42 -7.77 -24.01
CA GLU A 379 7.03 -8.18 -23.77
C GLU A 379 6.76 -8.40 -22.26
N PRO A 380 5.59 -7.98 -21.75
CA PRO A 380 5.22 -8.18 -20.35
C PRO A 380 5.18 -9.67 -19.96
N LEU A 381 5.95 -10.03 -18.91
CA LEU A 381 6.03 -11.43 -18.45
C LEU A 381 4.87 -11.85 -17.54
N LEU A 382 4.24 -10.91 -16.85
CA LEU A 382 3.11 -11.17 -15.96
C LEU A 382 1.85 -10.46 -16.46
N GLU A 383 0.73 -11.16 -16.44
CA GLU A 383 -0.58 -10.60 -16.76
C GLU A 383 -1.08 -9.68 -15.66
N SER A 384 -1.86 -8.66 -16.03
CA SER A 384 -2.51 -7.75 -15.09
C SER A 384 -4.01 -7.95 -15.11
N ALA A 385 -4.64 -7.80 -13.95
CA ALA A 385 -6.09 -7.67 -13.87
C ALA A 385 -6.57 -6.46 -14.69
N SER A 386 -7.75 -6.61 -15.32
CA SER A 386 -8.33 -5.55 -16.15
C SER A 386 -8.76 -4.35 -15.32
N VAL A 387 -8.40 -3.15 -15.76
CA VAL A 387 -8.82 -1.88 -15.15
C VAL A 387 -9.59 -1.06 -16.19
N LEU A 388 -10.83 -0.72 -15.85
CA LEU A 388 -11.78 -0.02 -16.70
C LEU A 388 -11.95 1.42 -16.19
N GLU A 389 -11.79 2.40 -17.08
CA GLU A 389 -11.97 3.81 -16.71
C GLU A 389 -13.45 4.13 -16.55
N CYS A 390 -13.86 4.67 -15.39
CA CYS A 390 -15.25 5.11 -15.24
C CYS A 390 -15.54 6.42 -15.98
N ASP A 391 -14.52 7.11 -16.50
CA ASP A 391 -14.65 8.32 -17.31
C ASP A 391 -15.29 8.05 -18.68
N ASP A 392 -15.10 6.84 -19.23
CA ASP A 392 -15.80 6.42 -20.43
C ASP A 392 -17.26 6.09 -20.09
N SER A 393 -18.18 6.90 -20.60
CA SER A 393 -19.62 6.75 -20.34
C SER A 393 -20.19 5.39 -20.75
N ALA A 394 -19.68 4.75 -21.81
CA ALA A 394 -20.13 3.44 -22.25
C ALA A 394 -19.64 2.34 -21.29
N VAL A 395 -18.38 2.44 -20.88
CA VAL A 395 -17.78 1.57 -19.85
C VAL A 395 -18.53 1.70 -18.53
N LEU A 396 -18.77 2.93 -18.08
CA LEU A 396 -19.50 3.18 -16.83
C LEU A 396 -20.92 2.61 -16.88
N LYS A 397 -21.65 2.82 -17.99
CA LYS A 397 -22.98 2.25 -18.18
C LYS A 397 -22.94 0.72 -18.10
N HIS A 398 -21.94 0.09 -18.72
CA HIS A 398 -21.75 -1.36 -18.68
C HIS A 398 -21.45 -1.87 -17.26
N VAL A 399 -20.54 -1.22 -16.55
CA VAL A 399 -20.19 -1.55 -15.15
C VAL A 399 -21.41 -1.42 -14.25
N MET A 400 -22.18 -0.34 -14.39
CA MET A 400 -23.39 -0.13 -13.57
C MET A 400 -24.49 -1.16 -13.85
N ALA A 401 -24.63 -1.59 -15.11
CA ALA A 401 -25.58 -2.65 -15.48
C ALA A 401 -25.18 -4.03 -14.94
N ASN A 402 -23.88 -4.28 -14.72
CA ASN A 402 -23.33 -5.56 -14.28
C ASN A 402 -22.63 -5.45 -12.92
N LEU A 403 -23.06 -4.51 -12.07
CA LEU A 403 -22.32 -4.06 -10.89
C LEU A 403 -21.81 -5.21 -10.01
N LYS A 404 -22.62 -6.26 -9.81
CA LYS A 404 -22.29 -7.46 -9.02
C LYS A 404 -20.97 -8.15 -9.41
N ASP A 405 -20.51 -7.95 -10.65
CA ASP A 405 -19.31 -8.57 -11.22
C ASP A 405 -18.10 -7.63 -11.19
N TYR A 406 -18.23 -6.45 -10.57
CA TYR A 406 -17.18 -5.44 -10.49
C TYR A 406 -16.93 -4.95 -9.06
N ALA A 407 -15.69 -4.51 -8.85
CA ALA A 407 -15.32 -3.63 -7.75
C ALA A 407 -15.01 -2.24 -8.30
N ILE A 408 -15.51 -1.20 -7.64
CA ILE A 408 -15.22 0.20 -7.98
C ILE A 408 -14.28 0.77 -6.93
N ARG A 409 -13.21 1.42 -7.39
CA ARG A 409 -12.17 2.00 -6.55
C ARG A 409 -11.85 3.42 -6.99
N THR A 410 -11.32 4.20 -6.05
CA THR A 410 -10.70 5.48 -6.40
C THR A 410 -9.46 5.25 -7.27
N ASN A 411 -9.26 6.14 -8.22
CA ASN A 411 -8.05 6.28 -9.01
C ASN A 411 -7.06 7.27 -8.38
N ASP A 412 -7.48 7.97 -7.32
CA ASP A 412 -6.65 8.90 -6.55
C ASP A 412 -5.50 8.13 -5.88
N PRO A 413 -4.23 8.44 -6.22
CA PRO A 413 -3.07 7.77 -5.65
C PRO A 413 -2.77 8.13 -4.18
N LEU A 414 -3.32 9.24 -3.67
CA LEU A 414 -3.03 9.79 -2.35
C LEU A 414 -4.09 9.43 -1.31
N HIS A 415 -5.36 9.38 -1.74
CA HIS A 415 -6.49 9.16 -0.85
C HIS A 415 -7.22 7.85 -1.18
N PRO A 416 -6.61 6.68 -0.88
CA PRO A 416 -7.25 5.41 -1.13
C PRO A 416 -8.54 5.29 -0.31
N ALA A 417 -9.67 5.11 -1.01
CA ALA A 417 -10.95 4.81 -0.40
C ALA A 417 -11.17 3.29 -0.39
N ARG A 418 -11.97 2.81 0.58
CA ARG A 418 -12.39 1.40 0.61
C ARG A 418 -13.04 1.06 -0.73
N PRO A 419 -12.65 -0.05 -1.38
CA PRO A 419 -13.31 -0.51 -2.59
C PRO A 419 -14.79 -0.76 -2.31
N PHE A 420 -15.64 -0.36 -3.24
CA PHE A 420 -17.03 -0.78 -3.25
C PHE A 420 -17.13 -2.10 -4.03
N PHE A 421 -17.70 -3.12 -3.41
CA PHE A 421 -17.94 -4.41 -4.04
C PHE A 421 -19.37 -4.47 -4.52
N GLY A 422 -19.59 -4.67 -5.83
CA GLY A 422 -20.95 -4.67 -6.34
C GLY A 422 -21.83 -5.81 -5.83
N ARG A 423 -21.23 -6.89 -5.31
CA ARG A 423 -21.95 -7.97 -4.60
C ARG A 423 -22.65 -7.49 -3.34
N ASN A 424 -22.24 -6.35 -2.76
CA ASN A 424 -22.93 -5.72 -1.62
C ASN A 424 -24.28 -5.12 -2.01
N GLY A 425 -24.57 -5.01 -3.32
CA GLY A 425 -25.83 -4.51 -3.85
C GLY A 425 -26.05 -3.01 -3.62
N MET A 426 -27.31 -2.58 -3.73
CA MET A 426 -27.70 -1.17 -3.58
C MET A 426 -27.75 -0.79 -2.08
N SER A 427 -26.58 -0.57 -1.49
CA SER A 427 -26.40 -0.15 -0.10
C SER A 427 -26.32 1.38 0.05
N VAL A 428 -26.30 1.87 1.29
CA VAL A 428 -26.00 3.30 1.59
C VAL A 428 -24.62 3.69 1.04
N GLU A 429 -23.64 2.79 1.14
CA GLU A 429 -22.30 2.96 0.56
C GLU A 429 -22.35 3.13 -0.96
N PHE A 430 -23.26 2.41 -1.64
CA PHE A 430 -23.46 2.56 -3.08
C PHE A 430 -24.06 3.92 -3.45
N ALA A 431 -25.02 4.43 -2.67
CA ALA A 431 -25.63 5.74 -2.91
C ALA A 431 -24.61 6.89 -2.76
N ASP A 432 -23.74 6.80 -1.75
CA ASP A 432 -22.61 7.73 -1.59
C ASP A 432 -21.62 7.62 -2.75
N LEU A 433 -21.19 6.40 -3.09
CA LEU A 433 -20.30 6.16 -4.23
C LEU A 433 -20.88 6.77 -5.51
N LEU A 434 -22.17 6.55 -5.79
CA LEU A 434 -22.83 7.04 -6.98
C LEU A 434 -22.86 8.57 -7.03
N THR A 435 -23.01 9.23 -5.88
CA THR A 435 -22.95 10.70 -5.77
C THR A 435 -21.55 11.21 -6.14
N ARG A 436 -20.51 10.57 -5.60
CA ARG A 436 -19.11 10.95 -5.90
C ARG A 436 -18.72 10.63 -7.35
N LEU A 437 -19.12 9.48 -7.86
CA LEU A 437 -18.84 9.02 -9.22
C LEU A 437 -19.50 9.93 -10.26
N ARG A 438 -20.74 10.40 -10.02
CA ARG A 438 -21.39 11.40 -10.88
C ARG A 438 -20.66 12.75 -10.91
N LYS A 439 -20.03 13.14 -9.80
CA LYS A 439 -19.33 14.41 -9.69
C LYS A 439 -17.99 14.38 -10.43
N ASN A 440 -17.27 13.26 -10.37
CA ASN A 440 -15.97 13.11 -11.01
C ASN A 440 -15.70 11.64 -11.38
N PRO A 441 -16.22 11.14 -12.52
CA PRO A 441 -16.07 9.74 -12.92
C PRO A 441 -14.60 9.38 -13.21
N ALA A 442 -13.80 10.33 -13.69
CA ALA A 442 -12.37 10.15 -13.97
C ALA A 442 -11.53 9.81 -12.71
N ALA A 443 -12.04 10.14 -11.52
CA ALA A 443 -11.42 9.75 -10.24
C ALA A 443 -11.71 8.30 -9.83
N TYR A 444 -12.41 7.52 -10.66
CA TYR A 444 -12.77 6.13 -10.34
C TYR A 444 -12.41 5.18 -11.48
N VAL A 445 -12.04 3.97 -11.08
CA VAL A 445 -11.88 2.84 -11.98
C VAL A 445 -12.71 1.66 -11.50
N ALA A 446 -13.14 0.83 -12.44
CA ALA A 446 -13.78 -0.44 -12.17
C ALA A 446 -12.84 -1.58 -12.52
N ARG A 447 -12.88 -2.65 -11.73
CA ARG A 447 -12.13 -3.87 -11.98
C ARG A 447 -13.10 -5.05 -11.92
N PRO A 448 -13.13 -5.95 -12.92
CA PRO A 448 -13.85 -7.20 -12.79
C PRO A 448 -13.43 -7.93 -11.51
N LEU A 449 -14.39 -8.56 -10.85
CA LEU A 449 -14.08 -9.49 -9.78
C LEU A 449 -13.40 -10.72 -10.38
N LEU A 450 -12.53 -11.39 -9.60
CA LEU A 450 -11.96 -12.66 -10.04
C LEU A 450 -13.08 -13.69 -10.31
N PRO A 451 -12.92 -14.58 -11.32
CA PRO A 451 -13.93 -15.57 -11.67
C PRO A 451 -14.37 -16.46 -10.50
N GLU A 452 -15.54 -17.08 -10.64
CA GLU A 452 -15.93 -18.17 -9.73
C GLU A 452 -14.89 -19.28 -9.75
N GLY A 453 -14.55 -19.82 -8.57
CA GLY A 453 -13.46 -20.78 -8.39
C GLY A 453 -12.11 -20.16 -8.01
N SER A 454 -11.90 -18.85 -8.18
CA SER A 454 -10.68 -18.16 -7.71
C SER A 454 -10.48 -18.20 -6.19
N GLN A 455 -11.52 -18.53 -5.42
CA GLN A 455 -11.42 -18.79 -3.97
C GLN A 455 -10.51 -19.98 -3.63
N LEU A 456 -10.27 -20.87 -4.60
CA LEU A 456 -9.33 -21.99 -4.46
C LEU A 456 -7.86 -21.57 -4.65
N GLY A 457 -7.61 -20.34 -5.06
CA GLY A 457 -6.28 -19.77 -5.21
C GLY A 457 -5.82 -18.94 -4.02
N LEU A 458 -4.61 -18.39 -4.12
CA LEU A 458 -3.97 -17.55 -3.10
C LEU A 458 -3.76 -16.13 -3.62
N ASN A 459 -4.05 -15.14 -2.78
CA ASN A 459 -3.62 -13.76 -2.98
C ASN A 459 -2.31 -13.56 -2.24
N LEU A 460 -1.25 -13.32 -3.01
CA LEU A 460 0.11 -13.07 -2.54
C LEU A 460 0.36 -11.57 -2.48
N ARG A 461 0.96 -11.09 -1.39
CA ARG A 461 1.63 -9.79 -1.36
C ARG A 461 3.13 -10.01 -1.32
N LEU A 462 3.77 -9.65 -2.41
CA LEU A 462 5.22 -9.71 -2.59
C LEU A 462 5.81 -8.34 -2.28
N PHE A 463 7.02 -8.33 -1.73
CA PHE A 463 7.75 -7.10 -1.45
C PHE A 463 9.04 -7.08 -2.24
N ALA A 464 9.31 -5.97 -2.89
CA ALA A 464 10.53 -5.81 -3.68
C ALA A 464 11.15 -4.46 -3.40
N ASN A 465 12.47 -4.45 -3.46
CA ASN A 465 13.26 -3.25 -3.45
C ASN A 465 13.86 -3.04 -4.84
N HIS A 466 13.80 -1.82 -5.35
CA HIS A 466 14.40 -1.48 -6.65
C HIS A 466 15.21 -0.21 -6.49
N GLY A 467 16.53 -0.32 -6.50
CA GLY A 467 17.49 0.78 -6.46
C GLY A 467 18.39 0.74 -7.68
N GLU A 468 19.70 0.56 -7.48
CA GLU A 468 20.63 0.18 -8.55
C GLU A 468 20.29 -1.22 -9.08
N ASP A 469 20.07 -2.15 -8.15
CA ASP A 469 19.59 -3.50 -8.44
C ASP A 469 18.12 -3.69 -8.01
N PHE A 470 17.45 -4.64 -8.67
CA PHE A 470 16.18 -5.17 -8.21
C PHE A 470 16.38 -6.38 -7.30
N HIS A 471 15.67 -6.41 -6.19
CA HIS A 471 15.66 -7.51 -5.24
C HIS A 471 14.23 -7.82 -4.81
N LEU A 472 13.73 -8.99 -5.18
CA LEU A 472 12.50 -9.55 -4.64
C LEU A 472 12.83 -10.20 -3.29
N ILE A 473 12.11 -9.84 -2.24
CA ILE A 473 12.24 -10.53 -0.96
C ILE A 473 11.77 -11.97 -1.15
N PRO A 474 12.56 -13.00 -0.76
CA PRO A 474 12.28 -14.42 -0.99
C PRO A 474 11.15 -14.95 -0.09
N ALA A 475 10.05 -14.22 -0.05
CA ALA A 475 8.82 -14.57 0.64
C ALA A 475 7.66 -13.64 0.26
N ALA A 476 6.45 -14.12 0.50
CA ALA A 476 5.23 -13.36 0.34
C ALA A 476 4.23 -13.60 1.47
N ILE A 477 3.34 -12.64 1.68
CA ILE A 477 2.15 -12.83 2.53
C ILE A 477 1.07 -13.46 1.66
N GLY A 478 0.77 -14.73 1.90
CA GLY A 478 -0.35 -15.43 1.29
C GLY A 478 -1.64 -15.23 2.08
N ARG A 479 -2.75 -15.09 1.36
CA ARG A 479 -4.10 -15.04 1.91
C ARG A 479 -5.04 -15.82 1.02
N ARG A 480 -6.06 -16.44 1.59
CA ARG A 480 -7.15 -17.04 0.81
C ARG A 480 -7.90 -15.94 0.05
N CYS A 481 -8.25 -16.22 -1.21
CA CYS A 481 -9.03 -15.27 -1.99
C CYS A 481 -10.45 -15.17 -1.43
N GLN A 482 -10.85 -13.97 -1.00
CA GLN A 482 -12.14 -13.74 -0.37
C GLN A 482 -13.28 -13.74 -1.42
N PRO A 483 -14.55 -13.89 -1.00
CA PRO A 483 -15.71 -13.82 -1.89
C PRO A 483 -15.87 -12.50 -2.65
N ASP A 484 -15.10 -11.48 -2.29
CA ASP A 484 -14.99 -10.23 -3.03
C ASP A 484 -14.15 -10.34 -4.32
N GLY A 485 -13.61 -11.52 -4.64
CA GLY A 485 -12.82 -11.74 -5.85
C GLY A 485 -11.48 -11.01 -5.82
N GLY A 486 -10.79 -11.01 -4.67
CA GLY A 486 -9.48 -10.36 -4.49
C GLY A 486 -9.56 -8.85 -4.64
N ALA A 487 -10.70 -8.27 -4.25
CA ALA A 487 -10.96 -6.85 -4.38
C ALA A 487 -10.52 -6.10 -3.11
N SER A 488 -10.74 -6.64 -1.92
CA SER A 488 -10.04 -6.17 -0.74
C SER A 488 -8.59 -6.63 -0.80
N LEU A 489 -7.68 -5.66 -0.79
CA LEU A 489 -6.25 -5.91 -0.67
C LEU A 489 -5.73 -5.51 0.72
N SER A 490 -6.55 -4.85 1.55
CA SER A 490 -6.20 -4.57 2.95
C SER A 490 -6.10 -5.87 3.73
N ILE A 491 -5.12 -5.98 4.63
CA ILE A 491 -4.98 -7.12 5.54
C ILE A 491 -5.76 -6.77 6.80
N GLY A 492 -6.89 -7.46 7.01
CA GLY A 492 -7.78 -7.24 8.15
C GLY A 492 -7.28 -7.89 9.43
N THR A 493 -7.75 -7.39 10.59
CA THR A 493 -7.52 -8.04 11.88
C THR A 493 -8.27 -9.37 11.94
N GLY A 494 -7.55 -10.48 12.13
CA GLY A 494 -8.12 -11.83 12.19
C GLY A 494 -8.18 -12.59 10.87
N GLU A 495 -7.65 -12.03 9.77
CA GLU A 495 -7.43 -12.80 8.55
C GLU A 495 -6.32 -13.83 8.76
N GLU A 496 -6.54 -15.05 8.26
CA GLU A 496 -5.51 -16.10 8.21
C GLU A 496 -4.39 -15.66 7.25
N ILE A 497 -3.18 -15.51 7.79
CA ILE A 497 -1.97 -15.20 7.03
C ILE A 497 -1.19 -16.50 6.81
N ILE A 498 -0.94 -16.81 5.55
CA ILE A 498 -0.17 -17.98 5.13
C ILE A 498 1.21 -17.47 4.66
N PRO A 499 2.30 -17.74 5.39
CA PRO A 499 3.63 -17.42 4.86
C PRO A 499 3.88 -18.24 3.60
N VAL A 500 4.38 -17.59 2.55
CA VAL A 500 4.77 -18.25 1.30
C VAL A 500 6.26 -18.04 1.09
N LEU A 501 6.99 -19.13 0.89
CA LEU A 501 8.44 -19.16 0.66
C LEU A 501 8.78 -19.63 -0.75
#